data_AF-Q12BU7-F1
#
_entry.id   AF-Q12BU7-F1
#
_cell.length_a   1.000
_cell.length_b   1.000
_cell.length_c   1.000
_cell.angle_alpha   90.00
_cell.angle_beta   90.00
_cell.angle_gamma   90.00
#
_symmetry.space_group_name_H-M   'P 1'
#
loop_
_entity.id
_entity.type
_entity.pdbx_description
1 polymer ?
#
loop_
_entity_poly.entity_id
_entity_poly.type
_entity_poly.pdbx_seq_one_letter_code
_entity_poly.pdbx_strand_id
1 'polypeptide(L)'
;MTPDFQRLMKDAAQLTRAGDLQAATAAIQAALGGGVAAAAAAAQDLRDVIDVAAREVPDVARTFDDESPSAPAGNAPDAGRFIAGSHGDASGHRDFKLYIPPGAGERPLPLVVMLHGCTQNPDDFAAGTAMNDAALAQGFFVLYPAQSQQMNPQRCWNWFKHTHQARGRGEPALLAGMTREVMARHAIDPRRVYVAGLSAGGAMAAILGDAYPDLYAAVGVHSGLAAGIATDLPSALGAMRGGGTTTRATASGVATIVFHGDADTTVHPGNGEQVITASVGTAAAVEVEHLKGADGRATTRRVHRASDGTVVAEHWLVHGTSHAWSGGSANGSYTDARGPDASAEMVRFFLEHPHRQAH
;
A
#
# COMPACT_ATOMS: atom_id res chain seq x y z
N MET A 1 17.10 -10.34 -28.99
CA MET A 1 15.72 -10.89 -29.04
C MET A 1 15.73 -12.07 -30.00
N THR A 2 15.22 -13.22 -29.59
CA THR A 2 15.18 -14.42 -30.43
C THR A 2 14.11 -14.28 -31.52
N PRO A 3 14.30 -14.87 -32.72
CA PRO A 3 13.32 -14.84 -33.81
C PRO A 3 11.94 -15.38 -33.42
N ASP A 4 11.90 -16.33 -32.49
CA ASP A 4 10.65 -16.92 -31.98
C ASP A 4 9.83 -15.95 -31.13
N PHE A 5 10.49 -15.09 -30.34
CA PHE A 5 9.80 -14.07 -29.55
C PHE A 5 9.13 -13.03 -30.45
N GLN A 6 9.77 -12.64 -31.56
CA GLN A 6 9.20 -11.69 -32.52
C GLN A 6 8.00 -12.27 -33.28
N ARG A 7 7.99 -13.58 -33.56
CA ARG A 7 6.83 -14.25 -34.17
C ARG A 7 5.65 -14.29 -33.20
N LEU A 8 5.88 -14.72 -31.96
CA LEU A 8 4.84 -14.81 -30.92
C LEU A 8 4.20 -13.46 -30.58
N MET A 9 4.99 -12.37 -30.58
CA MET A 9 4.47 -11.02 -30.36
C MET A 9 3.65 -10.49 -31.54
N LYS A 10 3.95 -10.91 -32.78
CA LYS A 10 3.12 -10.57 -33.95
C LYS A 10 1.78 -11.30 -33.92
N ASP A 11 1.78 -12.57 -33.51
CA ASP A 11 0.57 -13.38 -33.42
C ASP A 11 -0.36 -12.87 -32.31
N ALA A 12 0.18 -12.52 -31.14
CA ALA A 12 -0.58 -11.90 -30.05
C ALA A 12 -1.23 -10.56 -30.46
N ALA A 13 -0.53 -9.74 -31.25
CA ALA A 13 -1.05 -8.48 -31.77
C ALA A 13 -2.14 -8.66 -32.84
N GLN A 14 -2.15 -9.76 -33.59
CA GLN A 14 -3.24 -10.11 -34.50
C GLN A 14 -4.47 -10.60 -33.74
N LEU A 15 -4.29 -11.46 -32.73
CA LEU A 15 -5.38 -11.98 -31.89
C LEU A 15 -6.08 -10.86 -31.10
N THR A 16 -5.31 -9.88 -30.63
CA THR A 16 -5.86 -8.69 -29.95
C THR A 16 -6.72 -7.85 -30.90
N ARG A 17 -6.30 -7.69 -32.16
CA ARG A 17 -7.08 -6.99 -33.20
C ARG A 17 -8.32 -7.75 -33.64
N ALA A 18 -8.30 -9.08 -33.53
CA ALA A 18 -9.45 -9.94 -33.80
C ALA A 18 -10.44 -10.03 -32.62
N GLY A 19 -10.15 -9.39 -31.48
CA GLY A 19 -11.01 -9.39 -30.29
C GLY A 19 -10.90 -10.63 -29.41
N ASP A 20 -10.03 -11.57 -29.74
CA ASP A 20 -9.77 -12.78 -28.93
C ASP A 20 -8.69 -12.49 -27.89
N LEU A 21 -9.08 -11.76 -26.84
CA LEU A 21 -8.20 -11.31 -25.77
C LEU A 21 -7.66 -12.47 -24.92
N GLN A 22 -8.38 -13.58 -24.87
CA GLN A 22 -7.98 -14.76 -24.09
C GLN A 22 -6.85 -15.51 -24.82
N ALA A 23 -6.98 -15.73 -26.13
CA ALA A 23 -5.90 -16.30 -26.94
C ALA A 23 -4.68 -15.36 -27.02
N ALA A 24 -4.89 -14.05 -27.11
CA ALA A 24 -3.80 -13.06 -27.09
C ALA A 24 -2.99 -13.10 -25.78
N THR A 25 -3.67 -13.25 -24.64
CA THR A 25 -3.03 -13.34 -23.32
C THR A 25 -2.23 -14.64 -23.17
N ALA A 26 -2.78 -15.77 -23.63
CA ALA A 26 -2.08 -17.06 -23.62
C ALA A 26 -0.80 -17.03 -24.48
N ALA A 27 -0.85 -16.40 -25.66
CA ALA A 27 0.31 -16.26 -26.53
C ALA A 27 1.44 -15.41 -25.90
N ILE A 28 1.08 -14.34 -25.18
CA ILE A 28 2.04 -13.50 -24.44
C ILE A 28 2.67 -14.28 -23.29
N GLN A 29 1.89 -15.08 -22.56
CA GLN A 29 2.39 -15.91 -21.47
C GLN A 29 3.37 -16.99 -21.96
N ALA A 30 3.08 -17.64 -23.09
CA ALA A 30 3.97 -18.61 -23.71
C ALA A 30 5.31 -18.00 -24.15
N ALA A 31 5.28 -16.75 -24.64
CA ALA A 31 6.49 -16.00 -25.02
C ALA A 31 7.37 -15.62 -23.82
N LEU A 32 6.77 -15.51 -22.62
CA LEU A 32 7.45 -15.13 -21.38
C LEU A 32 7.91 -16.34 -20.55
N GLY A 33 7.34 -17.53 -20.78
CA GLY A 33 7.60 -18.75 -19.99
C GLY A 33 8.78 -19.63 -20.46
N GLY A 34 9.47 -19.28 -21.55
CA GLY A 34 10.52 -20.10 -22.17
C GLY A 34 11.86 -20.16 -21.43
N GLY A 35 11.88 -20.11 -20.09
CA GLY A 35 13.09 -19.86 -19.32
C GLY A 35 13.22 -20.56 -17.97
N VAL A 36 12.55 -21.69 -17.71
CA VAL A 36 12.94 -22.63 -16.62
C VAL A 36 12.50 -24.05 -16.99
N ALA A 37 13.44 -24.92 -17.36
CA ALA A 37 13.21 -26.35 -17.45
C ALA A 37 14.41 -27.10 -16.86
N ALA A 38 14.25 -27.63 -15.65
CA ALA A 38 14.87 -28.87 -15.17
C ALA A 38 14.47 -29.16 -13.70
N ALA A 39 13.41 -29.96 -13.51
CA ALA A 39 13.32 -31.04 -12.52
C ALA A 39 11.86 -31.51 -12.36
N ALA A 40 11.38 -32.31 -13.31
CA ALA A 40 10.30 -33.26 -13.08
C ALA A 40 10.50 -34.43 -14.05
N ALA A 41 11.26 -35.42 -13.60
CA ALA A 41 11.31 -36.72 -14.25
C ALA A 41 10.35 -37.67 -13.53
N ALA A 42 9.79 -38.59 -14.32
CA ALA A 42 8.97 -39.75 -13.96
C ALA A 42 7.47 -39.50 -13.75
N ALA A 43 6.76 -39.44 -14.88
CA ALA A 43 5.44 -40.03 -14.99
C ALA A 43 5.57 -41.56 -15.00
N GLN A 44 4.75 -42.27 -14.23
CA GLN A 44 4.21 -43.57 -14.65
C GLN A 44 2.74 -43.70 -14.23
N ASP A 45 1.97 -43.98 -15.28
CA ASP A 45 0.60 -44.48 -15.40
C ASP A 45 0.26 -45.57 -14.37
N LEU A 46 -0.99 -45.58 -13.89
CA LEU A 46 -1.85 -46.76 -13.93
C LEU A 46 -3.27 -46.40 -13.47
N ARG A 47 -4.22 -46.76 -14.33
CA ARG A 47 -5.66 -46.80 -14.10
C ARG A 47 -5.95 -47.69 -12.89
N ASP A 48 -6.73 -47.19 -11.94
CA ASP A 48 -7.68 -48.00 -11.18
C ASP A 48 -8.79 -47.10 -10.64
N VAL A 49 -10.00 -47.41 -11.11
CA VAL A 49 -11.26 -46.82 -10.66
C VAL A 49 -11.66 -47.59 -9.39
N ILE A 50 -11.84 -46.89 -8.28
CA ILE A 50 -12.50 -47.46 -7.09
C ILE A 50 -13.87 -46.80 -6.98
N ASP A 51 -14.91 -47.60 -7.26
CA ASP A 51 -16.29 -47.31 -6.93
C ASP A 51 -16.43 -47.20 -5.40
N VAL A 52 -16.92 -46.05 -4.91
CA VAL A 52 -17.37 -45.91 -3.52
C VAL A 52 -18.88 -45.73 -3.53
N ALA A 53 -19.58 -46.74 -3.05
CA ALA A 53 -21.01 -46.71 -2.81
C ALA A 53 -21.36 -45.62 -1.80
N ALA A 54 -22.26 -44.71 -2.20
CA ALA A 54 -22.88 -43.74 -1.30
C ALA A 54 -23.72 -44.48 -0.25
N ARG A 55 -23.45 -44.21 1.03
CA ARG A 55 -24.25 -44.71 2.15
C ARG A 55 -25.06 -43.54 2.72
N GLU A 56 -26.38 -43.65 2.67
CA GLU A 56 -27.30 -42.74 3.37
C GLU A 56 -27.11 -42.87 4.88
N VAL A 57 -27.01 -41.71 5.56
CA VAL A 57 -27.06 -41.61 7.02
C VAL A 57 -28.47 -41.14 7.39
N PRO A 58 -29.22 -41.86 8.23
CA PRO A 58 -30.58 -41.49 8.59
C PRO A 58 -30.62 -40.24 9.45
N ASP A 59 -31.64 -39.43 9.21
CA ASP A 59 -31.94 -38.18 9.87
C ASP A 59 -32.29 -38.43 11.35
N VAL A 60 -31.44 -37.97 12.27
CA VAL A 60 -31.69 -38.04 13.71
C VAL A 60 -31.80 -36.63 14.23
N ALA A 61 -33.03 -36.23 14.55
CA ALA A 61 -33.35 -35.00 15.24
C ALA A 61 -32.48 -34.85 16.49
N ARG A 62 -31.67 -33.78 16.55
CA ARG A 62 -31.00 -33.36 17.77
C ARG A 62 -31.65 -32.07 18.26
N THR A 63 -32.15 -32.18 19.48
CA THR A 63 -32.69 -31.12 20.32
C THR A 63 -31.64 -30.04 20.56
N PHE A 64 -32.05 -28.78 20.43
CA PHE A 64 -31.26 -27.63 20.87
C PHE A 64 -31.34 -27.56 22.39
N ASP A 65 -30.27 -27.96 23.07
CA ASP A 65 -30.05 -27.54 24.45
C ASP A 65 -29.34 -26.18 24.43
N ASP A 66 -30.00 -25.25 25.12
CA ASP A 66 -29.63 -23.86 25.34
C ASP A 66 -28.38 -23.79 26.24
N GLU A 67 -27.20 -23.65 25.63
CA GLU A 67 -25.97 -23.28 26.34
C GLU A 67 -25.61 -21.83 26.00
N SER A 68 -25.93 -20.95 26.94
CA SER A 68 -25.54 -19.54 26.95
C SER A 68 -24.02 -19.39 26.76
N PRO A 69 -23.55 -18.47 25.91
CA PRO A 69 -22.11 -18.30 25.69
C PRO A 69 -21.45 -17.74 26.94
N SER A 70 -20.63 -18.55 27.60
CA SER A 70 -19.70 -18.12 28.64
C SER A 70 -18.59 -17.25 28.00
N ALA A 71 -18.53 -15.97 28.38
CA ALA A 71 -17.41 -15.08 28.11
C ALA A 71 -16.32 -15.20 29.23
N PRO A 72 -15.11 -14.67 29.04
CA PRO A 72 -13.96 -15.38 28.48
C PRO A 72 -12.81 -15.54 29.48
N ALA A 73 -11.99 -16.58 29.33
CA ALA A 73 -10.74 -16.72 30.07
C ALA A 73 -9.58 -16.04 29.31
N GLY A 74 -9.16 -14.87 29.81
CA GLY A 74 -7.80 -14.34 29.68
C GLY A 74 -7.41 -13.65 28.37
N ASN A 75 -7.76 -12.36 28.22
CA ASN A 75 -7.03 -11.46 27.32
C ASN A 75 -6.41 -10.35 28.16
N ALA A 76 -5.08 -10.23 28.13
CA ALA A 76 -4.40 -9.09 28.72
C ALA A 76 -4.90 -7.80 28.04
N PRO A 77 -5.34 -6.77 28.79
CA PRO A 77 -5.79 -5.49 28.23
C PRO A 77 -4.72 -4.72 27.42
N ASP A 78 -3.48 -5.21 27.40
CA ASP A 78 -2.29 -4.43 27.04
C ASP A 78 -1.79 -4.58 25.58
N ALA A 79 -2.40 -5.43 24.75
CA ALA A 79 -1.86 -5.75 23.41
C ALA A 79 -2.51 -5.00 22.21
N GLY A 80 -3.55 -4.20 22.45
CA GLY A 80 -4.39 -3.62 21.39
C GLY A 80 -5.27 -4.67 20.70
N ARG A 81 -6.09 -4.25 19.73
CA ARG A 81 -7.06 -5.12 19.02
C ARG A 81 -6.99 -4.91 17.53
N PHE A 82 -6.94 -5.99 16.75
CA PHE A 82 -7.00 -5.93 15.29
C PHE A 82 -8.32 -6.50 14.77
N ILE A 83 -9.24 -5.61 14.38
CA ILE A 83 -10.61 -5.97 13.99
C ILE A 83 -10.81 -5.85 12.48
N ALA A 84 -11.79 -6.58 11.95
CA ALA A 84 -12.24 -6.44 10.57
C ALA A 84 -13.48 -5.54 10.49
N GLY A 85 -13.64 -4.85 9.36
CA GLY A 85 -14.81 -4.06 9.03
C GLY A 85 -14.93 -3.87 7.52
N SER A 86 -15.97 -3.18 7.09
CA SER A 86 -16.16 -2.80 5.69
C SER A 86 -16.82 -1.43 5.59
N HIS A 87 -16.54 -0.74 4.49
CA HIS A 87 -17.08 0.57 4.16
C HIS A 87 -17.65 0.53 2.74
N GLY A 88 -18.79 1.19 2.52
CA GLY A 88 -19.37 1.35 1.20
C GLY A 88 -20.05 2.69 1.02
N ASP A 89 -19.88 3.28 -0.16
CA ASP A 89 -20.52 4.50 -0.61
C ASP A 89 -20.79 4.44 -2.12
N ALA A 90 -21.16 5.57 -2.73
CA ALA A 90 -21.40 5.66 -4.17
C ALA A 90 -20.17 5.35 -5.05
N SER A 91 -18.95 5.38 -4.48
CA SER A 91 -17.68 5.08 -5.13
C SER A 91 -17.31 3.59 -5.05
N GLY A 92 -18.04 2.80 -4.26
CA GLY A 92 -17.90 1.35 -4.19
C GLY A 92 -17.91 0.81 -2.77
N HIS A 93 -17.37 -0.40 -2.60
CA HIS A 93 -17.30 -1.08 -1.31
C HIS A 93 -15.91 -1.67 -1.12
N ARG A 94 -15.35 -1.59 0.10
CA ARG A 94 -14.09 -2.24 0.49
C ARG A 94 -14.15 -2.74 1.93
N ASP A 95 -13.56 -3.91 2.13
CA ASP A 95 -13.18 -4.38 3.46
C ASP A 95 -11.96 -3.61 3.97
N PHE A 96 -11.79 -3.61 5.29
CA PHE A 96 -10.62 -3.07 5.95
C PHE A 96 -10.32 -3.85 7.23
N LYS A 97 -9.10 -3.68 7.72
CA LYS A 97 -8.72 -4.00 9.09
C LYS A 97 -8.42 -2.72 9.86
N LEU A 98 -8.71 -2.70 11.15
CA LEU A 98 -8.40 -1.59 12.04
C LEU A 98 -7.65 -2.11 13.25
N TYR A 99 -6.43 -1.59 13.46
CA TYR A 99 -5.72 -1.73 14.72
C TYR A 99 -6.16 -0.62 15.67
N ILE A 100 -6.63 -1.04 16.85
CA ILE A 100 -7.09 -0.21 17.95
C ILE A 100 -6.03 -0.35 19.06
N PRO A 101 -5.30 0.71 19.42
CA PRO A 101 -4.29 0.64 20.47
C PRO A 101 -4.95 0.48 21.85
N PRO A 102 -4.20 0.03 22.87
CA PRO A 102 -4.63 0.14 24.26
C PRO A 102 -5.00 1.59 24.62
N GLY A 103 -5.92 1.78 25.56
CA GLY A 103 -6.38 3.12 25.99
C GLY A 103 -7.22 3.88 24.95
N ALA A 104 -7.60 3.24 23.84
CA ALA A 104 -8.53 3.82 22.86
C ALA A 104 -9.86 4.21 23.51
N GLY A 105 -10.24 5.48 23.36
CA GLY A 105 -11.46 6.06 23.95
C GLY A 105 -11.22 6.93 25.19
N GLU A 106 -10.04 6.85 25.82
CA GLU A 106 -9.70 7.71 26.97
C GLU A 106 -9.41 9.16 26.56
N ARG A 107 -8.88 9.34 25.34
CA ARG A 107 -8.60 10.63 24.70
C ARG A 107 -8.57 10.49 23.18
N PRO A 108 -8.70 11.58 22.42
CA PRO A 108 -8.47 11.56 20.99
C PRO A 108 -7.03 11.14 20.63
N LEU A 109 -6.88 10.08 19.84
CA LEU A 109 -5.59 9.55 19.36
C LEU A 109 -5.42 9.80 17.86
N PRO A 110 -4.17 9.80 17.34
CA PRO A 110 -3.93 9.88 15.90
C PRO A 110 -4.48 8.66 15.14
N LEU A 111 -4.66 8.85 13.83
CA LEU A 111 -4.97 7.77 12.88
C LEU A 111 -3.94 7.77 11.75
N VAL A 112 -3.38 6.60 11.45
CA VAL A 112 -2.57 6.37 10.24
C VAL A 112 -3.31 5.40 9.32
N VAL A 113 -3.55 5.81 8.08
CA VAL A 113 -4.10 4.95 7.03
C VAL A 113 -2.94 4.31 6.26
N MET A 114 -2.87 2.98 6.21
CA MET A 114 -1.78 2.21 5.61
C MET A 114 -2.25 1.47 4.36
N LEU A 115 -1.74 1.89 3.20
CA LEU A 115 -2.10 1.37 1.89
C LEU A 115 -1.04 0.40 1.36
N HIS A 116 -1.41 -0.87 1.24
CA HIS A 116 -0.53 -1.94 0.80
C HIS A 116 -0.14 -1.84 -0.69
N GLY A 117 0.97 -2.47 -1.08
CA GLY A 117 1.38 -2.61 -2.48
C GLY A 117 0.52 -3.61 -3.27
N CYS A 118 0.76 -3.77 -4.58
CA CYS A 118 0.10 -4.83 -5.33
C CYS A 118 0.41 -6.20 -4.71
N THR A 119 -0.48 -7.19 -4.91
CA THR A 119 -0.45 -8.58 -4.41
C THR A 119 -0.57 -8.77 -2.91
N GLN A 120 -0.25 -7.74 -2.11
CA GLN A 120 -0.39 -7.72 -0.67
C GLN A 120 -1.86 -7.61 -0.22
N ASN A 121 -2.07 -7.69 1.10
CA ASN A 121 -3.34 -7.49 1.78
C ASN A 121 -3.12 -6.83 3.15
N PRO A 122 -4.18 -6.43 3.89
CA PRO A 122 -4.04 -5.78 5.19
C PRO A 122 -3.17 -6.52 6.21
N ASP A 123 -3.33 -7.84 6.35
CA ASP A 123 -2.59 -8.64 7.33
C ASP A 123 -1.10 -8.74 6.96
N ASP A 124 -0.79 -8.98 5.68
CA ASP A 124 0.59 -9.02 5.17
C ASP A 124 1.31 -7.68 5.32
N PHE A 125 0.62 -6.57 5.01
CA PHE A 125 1.21 -5.24 5.10
C PHE A 125 1.39 -4.78 6.56
N ALA A 126 0.44 -5.09 7.44
CA ALA A 126 0.58 -4.84 8.88
C ALA A 126 1.77 -5.61 9.47
N ALA A 127 1.90 -6.91 9.12
CA ALA A 127 3.00 -7.75 9.57
C ALA A 127 4.35 -7.26 9.02
N GLY A 128 4.42 -6.93 7.73
CA GLY A 128 5.66 -6.52 7.08
C GLY A 128 6.15 -5.13 7.50
N THR A 129 5.26 -4.16 7.68
CA THR A 129 5.64 -2.81 8.11
C THR A 129 5.87 -2.70 9.62
N ALA A 130 5.42 -3.67 10.41
CA ALA A 130 5.39 -3.59 11.88
C ALA A 130 4.70 -2.31 12.41
N MET A 131 3.80 -1.71 11.63
CA MET A 131 3.15 -0.46 12.01
C MET A 131 2.21 -0.62 13.22
N ASN A 132 1.72 -1.84 13.48
CA ASN A 132 0.98 -2.13 14.71
C ASN A 132 1.87 -2.07 15.96
N ASP A 133 3.16 -2.43 15.85
CA ASP A 133 4.10 -2.33 16.98
C ASP A 133 4.44 -0.86 17.27
N ALA A 134 4.61 -0.06 16.20
CA ALA A 134 4.74 1.39 16.33
C ALA A 134 3.48 2.03 16.96
N ALA A 135 2.30 1.55 16.56
CA ALA A 135 1.01 1.98 17.10
C ALA A 135 0.83 1.63 18.57
N LEU A 136 1.27 0.45 18.98
CA LEU A 136 1.30 0.02 20.37
C LEU A 136 2.23 0.92 21.20
N ALA A 137 3.42 1.21 20.68
CA ALA A 137 4.43 1.99 21.40
C ALA A 137 4.07 3.48 21.55
N GLN A 138 3.43 4.08 20.54
CA GLN A 138 3.17 5.53 20.48
C GLN A 138 1.70 5.91 20.69
N GLY A 139 0.79 4.95 20.67
CA GLY A 139 -0.64 5.15 20.92
C GLY A 139 -1.36 5.83 19.76
N PHE A 140 -1.57 5.12 18.66
CA PHE A 140 -2.40 5.59 17.53
C PHE A 140 -3.18 4.45 16.86
N PHE A 141 -4.25 4.79 16.15
CA PHE A 141 -5.02 3.83 15.34
C PHE A 141 -4.32 3.58 14.00
N VAL A 142 -4.46 2.36 13.47
CA VAL A 142 -4.01 2.05 12.11
C VAL A 142 -5.13 1.44 11.28
N LEU A 143 -5.55 2.13 10.23
CA LEU A 143 -6.53 1.65 9.28
C LEU A 143 -5.82 1.03 8.08
N TYR A 144 -6.14 -0.22 7.76
CA TYR A 144 -5.62 -0.95 6.60
C TYR A 144 -6.76 -1.31 5.63
N PRO A 145 -7.05 -0.44 4.66
CA PRO A 145 -8.00 -0.74 3.58
C PRO A 145 -7.53 -1.94 2.75
N ALA A 146 -8.44 -2.82 2.36
CA ALA A 146 -8.13 -3.96 1.51
C ALA A 146 -8.46 -3.66 0.04
N GLN A 147 -7.58 -4.03 -0.88
CA GLN A 147 -7.93 -4.17 -2.30
C GLN A 147 -8.15 -5.65 -2.65
N SER A 148 -9.38 -6.02 -3.04
CA SER A 148 -9.71 -7.41 -3.35
C SER A 148 -9.34 -7.79 -4.79
N GLN A 149 -9.16 -9.09 -5.04
CA GLN A 149 -8.92 -9.62 -6.38
C GLN A 149 -10.09 -9.41 -7.35
N GLN A 150 -11.31 -9.27 -6.81
CA GLN A 150 -12.50 -8.97 -7.60
C GLN A 150 -12.43 -7.56 -8.18
N MET A 151 -11.85 -6.62 -7.45
CA MET A 151 -11.72 -5.22 -7.88
C MET A 151 -10.48 -4.99 -8.74
N ASN A 152 -9.40 -5.70 -8.46
CA ASN A 152 -8.20 -5.72 -9.27
C ASN A 152 -7.52 -7.09 -9.11
N PRO A 153 -7.30 -7.87 -10.19
CA PRO A 153 -6.73 -9.21 -10.10
C PRO A 153 -5.36 -9.28 -9.38
N GLN A 154 -4.60 -8.19 -9.41
CA GLN A 154 -3.32 -8.04 -8.73
C GLN A 154 -3.44 -7.39 -7.34
N ARG A 155 -4.65 -7.27 -6.79
CA ARG A 155 -4.93 -6.53 -5.54
C ARG A 155 -4.34 -5.12 -5.54
N CYS A 156 -4.20 -4.52 -6.72
CA CYS A 156 -3.47 -3.28 -6.86
C CYS A 156 -4.41 -2.07 -6.88
N TRP A 157 -4.00 -0.97 -6.24
CA TRP A 157 -4.70 0.31 -6.33
C TRP A 157 -4.66 0.85 -7.76
N ASN A 158 -5.76 1.39 -8.23
CA ASN A 158 -5.91 1.88 -9.61
C ASN A 158 -5.42 3.33 -9.76
N TRP A 159 -4.31 3.68 -9.11
CA TRP A 159 -3.74 5.04 -9.03
C TRP A 159 -3.52 5.72 -10.39
N PHE A 160 -3.28 4.92 -11.42
CA PHE A 160 -3.04 5.42 -12.77
C PHE A 160 -4.31 5.77 -13.54
N LYS A 161 -5.51 5.36 -13.10
CA LYS A 161 -6.74 5.67 -13.82
C LYS A 161 -7.13 7.13 -13.56
N HIS A 162 -7.46 7.88 -14.61
CA HIS A 162 -7.91 9.29 -14.50
C HIS A 162 -9.07 9.52 -13.51
N THR A 163 -9.96 8.53 -13.33
CA THR A 163 -11.06 8.59 -12.35
C THR A 163 -10.58 8.50 -10.90
N HIS A 164 -9.34 8.07 -10.64
CA HIS A 164 -8.74 7.88 -9.32
C HIS A 164 -7.66 8.92 -9.00
N GLN A 165 -7.72 10.09 -9.62
CA GLN A 165 -6.70 11.16 -9.47
C GLN A 165 -7.21 12.43 -8.79
N ALA A 166 -8.45 12.45 -8.29
CA ALA A 166 -9.06 13.65 -7.70
C ALA A 166 -10.09 13.34 -6.61
N ARG A 167 -10.45 14.40 -5.86
CA ARG A 167 -11.51 14.39 -4.84
C ARG A 167 -12.87 13.97 -5.41
N GLY A 168 -13.68 13.32 -4.59
CA GLY A 168 -15.11 13.11 -4.79
C GLY A 168 -15.49 11.96 -5.73
N ARG A 169 -14.52 11.16 -6.20
CA ARG A 169 -14.78 9.97 -7.02
C ARG A 169 -13.71 8.90 -6.83
N GLY A 170 -14.02 7.69 -7.31
CA GLY A 170 -13.10 6.57 -7.39
C GLY A 170 -12.58 6.12 -6.02
N GLU A 171 -11.44 5.43 -6.03
CA GLU A 171 -10.80 4.97 -4.79
C GLU A 171 -10.42 6.10 -3.83
N PRO A 172 -9.97 7.29 -4.28
CA PRO A 172 -9.70 8.38 -3.34
C PRO A 172 -10.93 8.80 -2.51
N ALA A 173 -12.11 8.86 -3.11
CA ALA A 173 -13.34 9.15 -2.36
C ALA A 173 -13.72 8.03 -1.41
N LEU A 174 -13.64 6.78 -1.86
CA LEU A 174 -13.95 5.63 -1.02
C LEU A 174 -13.03 5.53 0.20
N LEU A 175 -11.72 5.77 0.03
CA LEU A 175 -10.74 5.75 1.10
C LEU A 175 -10.91 6.93 2.08
N ALA A 176 -11.21 8.13 1.57
CA ALA A 176 -11.52 9.28 2.40
C ALA A 176 -12.85 9.09 3.18
N GLY A 177 -13.85 8.46 2.56
CA GLY A 177 -15.11 8.07 3.21
C GLY A 177 -14.88 7.06 4.33
N MET A 178 -14.10 6.02 4.08
CA MET A 178 -13.71 5.02 5.08
C MET A 178 -12.95 5.65 6.26
N THR A 179 -12.01 6.56 5.97
CA THR A 179 -11.27 7.29 7.01
C THR A 179 -12.22 8.08 7.90
N ARG A 180 -13.16 8.84 7.30
CA ARG A 180 -14.17 9.60 8.05
C ARG A 180 -15.11 8.71 8.86
N GLU A 181 -15.49 7.54 8.33
CA GLU A 181 -16.32 6.59 9.07
C GLU A 181 -15.60 6.09 10.34
N VAL A 182 -14.32 5.73 10.23
CA VAL A 182 -13.51 5.32 11.38
C VAL A 182 -13.38 6.46 12.38
N MET A 183 -13.12 7.70 11.92
CA MET A 183 -13.09 8.90 12.76
C MET A 183 -14.41 9.17 13.49
N ALA A 184 -15.55 8.85 12.88
CA ALA A 184 -16.86 9.04 13.51
C ALA A 184 -17.16 7.99 14.59
N ARG A 185 -16.54 6.80 14.50
CA ARG A 185 -16.78 5.67 15.41
C ARG A 185 -15.79 5.57 16.56
N HIS A 186 -14.62 6.20 16.44
CA HIS A 186 -13.54 6.14 17.41
C HIS A 186 -13.10 7.54 17.82
N ALA A 187 -12.56 7.69 19.03
CA ALA A 187 -11.98 8.94 19.50
C ALA A 187 -10.67 9.24 18.76
N ILE A 188 -10.77 9.74 17.53
CA ILE A 188 -9.64 10.15 16.70
C ILE A 188 -9.51 11.67 16.74
N ASP A 189 -8.28 12.16 16.87
CA ASP A 189 -7.98 13.57 16.75
C ASP A 189 -8.00 13.98 15.26
N PRO A 190 -8.95 14.83 14.82
CA PRO A 190 -9.08 15.20 13.41
C PRO A 190 -7.89 16.01 12.89
N ARG A 191 -7.01 16.51 13.77
CA ARG A 191 -5.78 17.22 13.38
C ARG A 191 -4.62 16.27 13.09
N ARG A 192 -4.73 15.01 13.49
CA ARG A 192 -3.66 14.01 13.47
C ARG A 192 -4.11 12.76 12.70
N VAL A 193 -4.52 12.98 11.46
CA VAL A 193 -4.90 11.93 10.51
C VAL A 193 -3.87 11.93 9.38
N TYR A 194 -3.29 10.77 9.11
CA TYR A 194 -2.16 10.62 8.21
C TYR A 194 -2.41 9.45 7.25
N VAL A 195 -1.71 9.43 6.13
CA VAL A 195 -1.78 8.31 5.18
C VAL A 195 -0.39 7.94 4.68
N ALA A 196 -0.13 6.64 4.59
CA ALA A 196 1.11 6.13 4.04
C ALA A 196 0.89 4.88 3.19
N GLY A 197 1.86 4.53 2.36
CA GLY A 197 1.81 3.27 1.61
C GLY A 197 3.07 2.92 0.85
N LEU A 198 3.09 1.69 0.33
CA LEU A 198 4.16 1.15 -0.50
C LEU A 198 3.72 1.02 -1.95
N SER A 199 4.59 1.33 -2.91
CA SER A 199 4.36 1.07 -4.34
C SER A 199 3.08 1.75 -4.84
N ALA A 200 2.13 1.00 -5.41
CA ALA A 200 0.80 1.48 -5.77
C ALA A 200 0.02 2.08 -4.59
N GLY A 201 0.20 1.57 -3.37
CA GLY A 201 -0.35 2.16 -2.16
C GLY A 201 0.31 3.49 -1.80
N GLY A 202 1.62 3.61 -2.04
CA GLY A 202 2.35 4.89 -1.91
C GLY A 202 1.89 5.93 -2.93
N ALA A 203 1.64 5.52 -4.18
CA ALA A 203 1.04 6.38 -5.19
C ALA A 203 -0.38 6.83 -4.79
N MET A 204 -1.21 5.92 -4.27
CA MET A 204 -2.55 6.28 -3.77
C MET A 204 -2.49 7.19 -2.53
N ALA A 205 -1.50 7.03 -1.65
CA ALA A 205 -1.28 7.92 -0.51
C ALA A 205 -0.94 9.35 -0.97
N ALA A 206 -0.07 9.50 -1.97
CA ALA A 206 0.24 10.79 -2.58
C ALA A 206 -1.01 11.45 -3.20
N ILE A 207 -1.85 10.66 -3.88
CA ILE A 207 -3.14 11.12 -4.44
C ILE A 207 -4.10 11.58 -3.34
N LEU A 208 -4.18 10.85 -2.22
CA LEU A 208 -5.02 11.22 -1.10
C LEU A 208 -4.57 12.54 -0.44
N GLY A 209 -3.26 12.74 -0.29
CA GLY A 209 -2.72 14.02 0.17
C GLY A 209 -3.08 15.19 -0.75
N ASP A 210 -2.96 15.00 -2.07
CA ASP A 210 -3.34 16.02 -3.06
C ASP A 210 -4.85 16.30 -3.09
N ALA A 211 -5.66 15.25 -3.04
CA ALA A 211 -7.12 15.37 -3.16
C ALA A 211 -7.80 15.82 -1.86
N TYR A 212 -7.25 15.44 -0.70
CA TYR A 212 -7.80 15.66 0.63
C TYR A 212 -6.79 16.29 1.63
N PRO A 213 -6.21 17.45 1.32
CA PRO A 213 -5.26 18.13 2.20
C PRO A 213 -5.93 18.71 3.47
N ASP A 214 -7.26 18.69 3.55
CA ASP A 214 -8.08 19.02 4.72
C ASP A 214 -8.29 17.82 5.66
N LEU A 215 -8.09 16.60 5.16
CA LEU A 215 -8.29 15.36 5.91
C LEU A 215 -6.96 14.76 6.37
N TYR A 216 -5.93 14.80 5.53
CA TYR A 216 -4.62 14.21 5.82
C TYR A 216 -3.60 15.31 6.09
N ALA A 217 -3.10 15.35 7.33
CA ALA A 217 -2.15 16.34 7.80
C ALA A 217 -0.72 16.11 7.27
N ALA A 218 -0.37 14.85 7.02
CA ALA A 218 0.90 14.46 6.41
C ALA A 218 0.77 13.12 5.65
N VAL A 219 1.70 12.90 4.71
CA VAL A 219 1.74 11.74 3.82
C VAL A 219 3.10 11.03 3.90
N GLY A 220 3.07 9.70 3.95
CA GLY A 220 4.25 8.84 3.80
C GLY A 220 4.22 8.07 2.47
N VAL A 221 5.29 8.14 1.68
CA VAL A 221 5.37 7.40 0.41
C VAL A 221 6.60 6.53 0.38
N HIS A 222 6.44 5.21 0.30
CA HIS A 222 7.54 4.29 0.05
C HIS A 222 7.48 3.77 -1.38
N SER A 223 8.56 3.91 -2.15
CA SER A 223 8.69 3.42 -3.53
C SER A 223 7.46 3.70 -4.42
N GLY A 224 6.79 4.84 -4.19
CA GLY A 224 5.54 5.22 -4.85
C GLY A 224 5.76 6.20 -5.98
N LEU A 225 4.68 6.79 -6.47
CA LEU A 225 4.70 7.78 -7.55
C LEU A 225 3.86 9.01 -7.21
N ALA A 226 4.19 10.15 -7.81
CA ALA A 226 3.51 11.41 -7.56
C ALA A 226 2.05 11.40 -8.05
N ALA A 227 1.18 12.17 -7.38
CA ALA A 227 -0.18 12.43 -7.86
C ALA A 227 -0.15 13.06 -9.26
N GLY A 228 -1.05 12.62 -10.15
CA GLY A 228 -1.18 13.16 -11.51
C GLY A 228 -0.02 12.83 -12.46
N ILE A 229 0.90 11.92 -12.10
CA ILE A 229 2.01 11.48 -12.97
C ILE A 229 1.56 10.55 -14.12
N ALA A 230 0.40 9.90 -13.97
CA ALA A 230 -0.17 9.00 -14.96
C ALA A 230 -1.70 9.10 -14.96
N THR A 231 -2.30 8.89 -16.14
CA THR A 231 -3.76 8.90 -16.32
C THR A 231 -4.29 7.66 -17.07
N ASP A 232 -3.37 6.79 -17.49
CA ASP A 232 -3.62 5.52 -18.16
C ASP A 232 -2.46 4.53 -17.93
N LEU A 233 -2.59 3.32 -18.44
CA LEU A 233 -1.57 2.28 -18.28
C LEU A 233 -0.24 2.60 -19.00
N PRO A 234 -0.22 3.10 -20.26
CA PRO A 234 1.03 3.48 -20.90
C PRO A 234 1.83 4.54 -20.14
N SER A 235 1.17 5.61 -19.67
CA SER A 235 1.82 6.64 -18.85
C SER A 235 2.29 6.09 -17.51
N ALA A 236 1.54 5.18 -16.89
CA ALA A 236 1.97 4.50 -15.67
C ALA A 236 3.27 3.70 -15.87
N LEU A 237 3.35 2.90 -16.93
CA LEU A 237 4.55 2.13 -17.26
C LEU A 237 5.75 3.04 -17.56
N GLY A 238 5.51 4.18 -18.25
CA GLY A 238 6.52 5.20 -18.48
C GLY A 238 7.03 5.80 -17.18
N ALA A 239 6.12 6.21 -16.28
CA ALA A 239 6.44 6.78 -14.98
C ALA A 239 7.21 5.81 -14.08
N MET A 240 6.79 4.54 -14.01
CA MET A 240 7.51 3.50 -13.25
C MET A 240 8.96 3.32 -13.72
N ARG A 241 9.26 3.57 -14.99
CA ARG A 241 10.61 3.52 -15.56
C ARG A 241 11.39 4.84 -15.46
N GLY A 242 10.83 5.85 -14.78
CA GLY A 242 11.43 7.18 -14.60
C GLY A 242 11.10 8.19 -15.71
N GLY A 243 10.24 7.84 -16.67
CA GLY A 243 9.87 8.68 -17.81
C GLY A 243 8.57 9.49 -17.65
N GLY A 244 8.13 9.74 -16.42
CA GLY A 244 6.90 10.48 -16.12
C GLY A 244 7.12 11.94 -15.77
N THR A 245 6.10 12.77 -15.96
CA THR A 245 6.05 14.15 -15.43
C THR A 245 4.65 14.38 -14.89
N THR A 246 4.55 14.93 -13.69
CA THR A 246 3.25 15.27 -13.13
C THR A 246 2.54 16.32 -13.97
N THR A 247 1.23 16.13 -14.15
CA THR A 247 0.33 17.12 -14.77
C THR A 247 -0.17 18.15 -13.76
N ARG A 248 0.17 18.02 -12.48
CA ARG A 248 -0.21 18.97 -11.43
C ARG A 248 0.65 20.23 -11.51
N ALA A 249 -0.02 21.37 -11.69
CA ALA A 249 0.64 22.67 -11.78
C ALA A 249 1.04 23.25 -10.41
N THR A 250 0.34 22.84 -9.35
CA THR A 250 0.56 23.33 -7.98
C THR A 250 0.91 22.18 -7.07
N ALA A 251 1.85 22.42 -6.15
CA ALA A 251 2.16 21.50 -5.08
C ALA A 251 0.94 21.32 -4.15
N SER A 252 0.75 20.13 -3.58
CA SER A 252 -0.37 19.87 -2.65
C SER A 252 -0.29 20.70 -1.37
N GLY A 253 0.92 21.06 -0.94
CA GLY A 253 1.19 21.77 0.31
C GLY A 253 1.10 20.87 1.55
N VAL A 254 0.90 19.56 1.38
CA VAL A 254 0.83 18.60 2.49
C VAL A 254 2.23 18.11 2.84
N ALA A 255 2.56 18.12 4.13
CA ALA A 255 3.85 17.64 4.63
C ALA A 255 4.09 16.18 4.20
N THR A 256 5.23 15.89 3.58
CA THR A 256 5.45 14.57 2.95
C THR A 256 6.81 13.98 3.25
N ILE A 257 6.83 12.74 3.73
CA ILE A 257 8.05 11.95 3.90
C ILE A 257 8.09 10.82 2.87
N VAL A 258 9.21 10.67 2.18
CA VAL A 258 9.40 9.72 1.09
C VAL A 258 10.58 8.81 1.38
N PHE A 259 10.38 7.50 1.22
CA PHE A 259 11.43 6.48 1.25
C PHE A 259 11.54 5.82 -0.12
N HIS A 260 12.77 5.63 -0.61
CA HIS A 260 13.00 4.90 -1.85
C HIS A 260 14.34 4.17 -1.80
N GLY A 261 14.38 2.91 -2.22
CA GLY A 261 15.61 2.17 -2.41
C GLY A 261 16.28 2.51 -3.75
N ASP A 262 17.57 2.80 -3.78
CA ASP A 262 18.25 3.16 -5.05
C ASP A 262 18.50 1.96 -5.98
N ALA A 263 18.29 0.73 -5.50
CA ALA A 263 18.34 -0.50 -6.28
C ALA A 263 16.94 -1.00 -6.69
N ASP A 264 15.91 -0.16 -6.56
CA ASP A 264 14.54 -0.46 -6.96
C ASP A 264 14.40 -0.52 -8.50
N THR A 265 14.18 -1.73 -9.01
CA THR A 265 13.97 -2.00 -10.45
C THR A 265 12.50 -2.04 -10.86
N THR A 266 11.56 -1.91 -9.91
CA THR A 266 10.12 -1.93 -10.17
C THR A 266 9.59 -0.51 -10.37
N VAL A 267 9.94 0.39 -9.46
CA VAL A 267 9.63 1.82 -9.55
C VAL A 267 10.94 2.58 -9.45
N HIS A 268 11.31 3.25 -10.54
CA HIS A 268 12.58 3.96 -10.64
C HIS A 268 12.73 4.98 -9.49
N PRO A 269 13.89 5.04 -8.80
CA PRO A 269 14.10 5.88 -7.61
C PRO A 269 13.86 7.37 -7.84
N GLY A 270 14.03 7.84 -9.08
CA GLY A 270 13.71 9.22 -9.45
C GLY A 270 12.24 9.60 -9.22
N ASN A 271 11.33 8.64 -9.04
CA ASN A 271 9.94 8.94 -8.65
C ASN A 271 9.83 9.49 -7.23
N GLY A 272 10.75 9.15 -6.32
CA GLY A 272 10.77 9.72 -4.96
C GLY A 272 10.94 11.24 -4.99
N GLU A 273 11.87 11.75 -5.82
CA GLU A 273 12.06 13.19 -6.03
C GLU A 273 10.84 13.86 -6.70
N GLN A 274 10.14 13.13 -7.58
CA GLN A 274 8.89 13.64 -8.18
C GLN A 274 7.76 13.76 -7.15
N VAL A 275 7.67 12.83 -6.19
CA VAL A 275 6.70 12.92 -5.09
C VAL A 275 6.97 14.16 -4.24
N ILE A 276 8.23 14.42 -3.89
CA ILE A 276 8.63 15.62 -3.14
C ILE A 276 8.28 16.90 -3.91
N THR A 277 8.63 16.94 -5.21
CA THR A 277 8.33 18.10 -6.05
C THR A 277 6.83 18.36 -6.14
N ALA A 278 6.02 17.30 -6.25
CA ALA A 278 4.56 17.42 -6.31
C ALA A 278 3.92 17.79 -4.95
N SER A 279 4.57 17.51 -3.82
CA SER A 279 4.02 17.82 -2.49
C SER A 279 4.37 19.22 -2.01
N VAL A 280 5.63 19.65 -2.16
CA VAL A 280 6.12 20.92 -1.59
C VAL A 280 6.73 21.89 -2.61
N GLY A 281 6.77 21.51 -3.89
CA GLY A 281 7.39 22.32 -4.94
C GLY A 281 8.92 22.36 -4.85
N THR A 282 9.53 23.35 -5.51
CA THR A 282 10.99 23.47 -5.65
C THR A 282 11.60 24.62 -4.83
N ALA A 283 10.78 25.37 -4.09
CA ALA A 283 11.20 26.60 -3.40
C ALA A 283 11.81 26.36 -2.00
N ALA A 284 11.79 25.12 -1.50
CA ALA A 284 12.31 24.78 -0.18
C ALA A 284 13.85 24.73 -0.16
N ALA A 285 14.45 25.19 0.93
CA ALA A 285 15.87 24.95 1.19
C ALA A 285 16.08 23.46 1.48
N VAL A 286 17.15 22.88 0.91
CA VAL A 286 17.43 21.44 1.04
C VAL A 286 18.71 21.23 1.83
N GLU A 287 18.59 20.54 2.96
CA GLU A 287 19.71 20.03 3.76
C GLU A 287 19.92 18.56 3.42
N VAL A 288 21.17 18.13 3.22
CA VAL A 288 21.51 16.75 2.87
C VAL A 288 22.35 16.13 3.98
N GLU A 289 21.86 15.01 4.50
CA GLU A 289 22.48 14.22 5.55
C GLU A 289 22.83 12.83 5.02
N HIS A 290 24.04 12.37 5.31
CA HIS A 290 24.45 10.98 5.04
C HIS A 290 24.44 10.20 6.34
N LEU A 291 23.49 9.30 6.46
CA LEU A 291 23.24 8.49 7.64
C LEU A 291 23.75 7.07 7.42
N LYS A 292 24.15 6.42 8.51
CA LYS A 292 24.45 5.00 8.52
C LYS A 292 23.75 4.37 9.71
N GLY A 293 22.79 3.49 9.42
CA GLY A 293 22.04 2.78 10.44
C GLY A 293 22.93 1.86 11.28
N ALA A 294 22.43 1.40 12.43
CA ALA A 294 23.13 0.46 13.31
C ALA A 294 23.46 -0.88 12.62
N ASP A 295 22.66 -1.25 11.63
CA ASP A 295 22.81 -2.40 10.75
C ASP A 295 23.76 -2.16 9.57
N GLY A 296 24.32 -0.95 9.47
CA GLY A 296 25.30 -0.54 8.49
C GLY A 296 24.72 -0.06 7.15
N ARG A 297 23.38 -0.03 6.98
CA ARG A 297 22.76 0.48 5.76
C ARG A 297 23.03 1.98 5.61
N ALA A 298 23.70 2.35 4.54
CA ALA A 298 23.90 3.74 4.18
C ALA A 298 22.59 4.33 3.66
N THR A 299 22.28 5.56 4.08
CA THR A 299 21.08 6.27 3.67
C THR A 299 21.43 7.73 3.42
N THR A 300 20.91 8.31 2.34
CA THR A 300 20.96 9.76 2.11
C THR A 300 19.59 10.34 2.42
N ARG A 301 19.52 11.22 3.41
CA ARG A 301 18.31 11.95 3.80
C ARG A 301 18.42 13.38 3.28
N ARG A 302 17.38 13.86 2.59
CA ARG A 302 17.21 15.26 2.19
C ARG A 302 16.07 15.85 2.98
N VAL A 303 16.32 16.93 3.71
CA VAL A 303 15.32 17.64 4.52
C VAL A 303 14.97 18.94 3.81
N HIS A 304 13.71 19.10 3.46
CA HIS A 304 13.17 20.26 2.76
C HIS A 304 12.52 21.20 3.77
N ARG A 305 13.02 22.42 3.88
CA ARG A 305 12.52 23.45 4.80
C ARG A 305 11.86 24.60 4.05
N ALA A 306 10.70 25.03 4.53
CA ALA A 306 10.07 26.27 4.10
C ALA A 306 10.91 27.49 4.52
N SER A 307 10.55 28.67 4.01
CA SER A 307 11.24 29.93 4.32
C SER A 307 11.20 30.31 5.80
N ASP A 308 10.22 29.81 6.56
CA ASP A 308 10.10 29.99 8.01
C ASP A 308 10.88 28.94 8.83
N GLY A 309 11.63 28.05 8.16
CA GLY A 309 12.43 27.00 8.77
C GLY A 309 11.67 25.69 9.08
N THR A 310 10.35 25.69 8.92
CA THR A 310 9.51 24.50 9.11
C THR A 310 9.93 23.40 8.14
N VAL A 311 10.14 22.17 8.63
CA VAL A 311 10.31 21.02 7.75
C VAL A 311 8.99 20.78 7.04
N VAL A 312 9.01 20.68 5.71
CA VAL A 312 7.81 20.43 4.90
C VAL A 312 7.89 19.10 4.15
N ALA A 313 9.10 18.58 3.95
CA ALA A 313 9.28 17.28 3.37
C ALA A 313 10.61 16.65 3.75
N GLU A 314 10.66 15.31 3.71
CA GLU A 314 11.88 14.54 3.86
C GLU A 314 11.97 13.47 2.76
N HIS A 315 13.13 13.32 2.13
CA HIS A 315 13.39 12.26 1.17
C HIS A 315 14.55 11.38 1.61
N TRP A 316 14.28 10.11 1.83
CA TRP A 316 15.20 9.09 2.31
C TRP A 316 15.52 8.12 1.18
N LEU A 317 16.72 8.24 0.62
CA LEU A 317 17.26 7.31 -0.37
C LEU A 317 18.08 6.23 0.34
N VAL A 318 17.56 5.00 0.42
CA VAL A 318 18.15 3.88 1.15
C VAL A 318 19.03 3.05 0.21
N HIS A 319 20.34 3.06 0.44
CA HIS A 319 21.31 2.55 -0.54
C HIS A 319 21.37 1.02 -0.58
N GLY A 320 21.20 0.44 -1.76
CA GLY A 320 21.18 -0.99 -2.03
C GLY A 320 19.87 -1.68 -1.62
N THR A 321 18.82 -0.93 -1.28
CA THR A 321 17.49 -1.49 -1.01
C THR A 321 16.71 -1.57 -2.33
N SER A 322 16.02 -2.69 -2.53
CA SER A 322 15.20 -2.94 -3.72
C SER A 322 13.78 -2.38 -3.53
N HIS A 323 12.80 -2.89 -4.29
CA HIS A 323 11.38 -2.53 -4.13
C HIS A 323 10.77 -3.16 -2.86
N ALA A 324 11.18 -2.65 -1.69
CA ALA A 324 10.85 -3.23 -0.40
C ALA A 324 10.79 -2.17 0.69
N TRP A 325 9.89 -2.35 1.66
CA TRP A 325 9.77 -1.50 2.84
C TRP A 325 11.02 -1.59 3.71
N SER A 326 11.70 -0.46 3.91
CA SER A 326 12.93 -0.36 4.70
C SER A 326 12.69 -0.57 6.19
N GLY A 327 13.55 -1.39 6.83
CA GLY A 327 13.46 -1.73 8.25
C GLY A 327 12.25 -2.59 8.60
N GLY A 328 11.61 -3.21 7.61
CA GLY A 328 10.41 -4.03 7.79
C GLY A 328 10.69 -5.42 8.36
N SER A 329 9.64 -6.12 8.77
CA SER A 329 9.70 -7.48 9.29
C SER A 329 9.68 -8.53 8.18
N ALA A 330 10.42 -9.62 8.37
CA ALA A 330 10.37 -10.78 7.48
C ALA A 330 9.03 -11.55 7.52
N ASN A 331 8.13 -11.20 8.44
CA ASN A 331 6.80 -11.79 8.56
C ASN A 331 5.79 -11.29 7.52
N GLY A 332 6.15 -10.26 6.74
CA GLY A 332 5.35 -9.78 5.60
C GLY A 332 6.19 -9.73 4.33
N SER A 333 5.51 -9.67 3.19
CA SER A 333 6.15 -9.59 1.89
C SER A 333 6.65 -8.18 1.55
N TYR A 334 7.59 -8.09 0.61
CA TYR A 334 8.21 -6.84 0.13
C TYR A 334 8.82 -5.98 1.25
N THR A 335 9.60 -6.60 2.13
CA THR A 335 10.33 -5.92 3.21
C THR A 335 11.84 -6.14 3.07
N ASP A 336 12.62 -5.15 3.50
CA ASP A 336 14.06 -5.28 3.74
C ASP A 336 14.29 -4.98 5.21
N ALA A 337 14.68 -5.99 5.99
CA ALA A 337 14.93 -5.84 7.42
C ALA A 337 16.16 -4.96 7.73
N ARG A 338 16.98 -4.67 6.72
CA ARG A 338 18.09 -3.72 6.81
C ARG A 338 17.63 -2.36 6.33
N GLY A 339 18.12 -1.32 6.98
CA GLY A 339 17.81 0.07 6.71
C GLY A 339 17.29 0.80 7.92
N PRO A 340 17.06 2.11 7.78
CA PRO A 340 16.26 2.84 8.74
C PRO A 340 14.87 2.20 8.83
N ASP A 341 14.30 2.22 10.02
CA ASP A 341 12.90 1.84 10.25
C ASP A 341 12.01 2.92 9.64
N ALA A 342 11.49 2.65 8.43
CA ALA A 342 10.63 3.59 7.73
C ALA A 342 9.32 3.84 8.49
N SER A 343 8.81 2.84 9.22
CA SER A 343 7.59 3.00 10.02
C SER A 343 7.82 3.98 11.18
N ALA A 344 8.91 3.81 11.92
CA ALA A 344 9.27 4.70 13.02
C ALA A 344 9.52 6.14 12.54
N GLU A 345 10.26 6.32 11.44
CA GLU A 345 10.54 7.65 10.89
C GLU A 345 9.30 8.33 10.30
N MET A 346 8.41 7.57 9.64
CA MET A 346 7.13 8.10 9.18
C MET A 346 6.26 8.54 10.37
N VAL A 347 6.17 7.73 11.42
CA VAL A 347 5.41 8.08 12.63
C VAL A 347 5.98 9.32 13.31
N ARG A 348 7.31 9.42 13.47
CA ARG A 348 7.97 10.63 13.98
C ARG A 348 7.55 11.85 13.17
N PHE A 349 7.73 11.78 11.84
CA PHE A 349 7.38 12.86 10.94
C PHE A 349 5.90 13.23 11.06
N PHE A 350 4.98 12.26 11.06
CA PHE A 350 3.54 12.53 11.19
C PHE A 350 3.20 13.29 12.48
N LEU A 351 3.72 12.83 13.63
CA LEU A 351 3.42 13.45 14.92
C LEU A 351 3.96 14.88 15.05
N GLU A 352 5.02 15.22 14.31
CA GLU A 352 5.54 16.59 14.19
C GLU A 352 4.66 17.50 13.30
N HIS A 353 3.78 16.93 12.48
CA HIS A 353 2.98 17.65 11.47
C HIS A 353 1.46 17.49 11.66
N PRO A 354 0.88 17.87 12.82
CA PRO A 354 -0.57 17.99 12.92
C PRO A 354 -1.06 19.18 12.08
N HIS A 355 -2.32 19.14 11.62
CA HIS A 355 -2.94 20.34 11.05
C HIS A 355 -2.87 21.52 12.05
N ARG A 356 -2.68 22.75 11.58
CA ARG A 356 -2.70 23.93 12.47
C ARG A 356 -4.11 24.16 13.03
N GLN A 357 -4.21 24.76 14.22
CA GLN A 357 -5.54 25.15 14.73
C GLN A 357 -6.05 26.28 13.85
N ALA A 358 -7.30 26.17 13.37
CA ALA A 358 -7.98 27.33 12.83
C ALA A 358 -8.19 28.30 14.00
N HIS A 359 -7.59 29.49 13.92
CA HIS A 359 -7.76 30.56 14.90
C HIS A 359 -9.14 31.21 14.80
#